data_AF-A0A1Y3X5C3-F1
#
_entry.id   AF-A0A1Y3X5C3-F1
#
_cell.length_a   1.000
_cell.length_b   1.000
_cell.length_c   1.000
_cell.angle_alpha   90.00
_cell.angle_beta   90.00
_cell.angle_gamma   90.00
#
_symmetry.space_group_name_H-M   'P 1'
#
loop_
_entity.id
_entity.type
_entity.pdbx_description
1 polymer ?
#
loop_
_entity_poly.entity_id
_entity_poly.type
_entity_poly.pdbx_seq_one_letter_code
_entity_poly.pdbx_strand_id
1 'polypeptide(L)'
;MKKFYYLVAGILSMGMLASCSNEENIVAENNGNQQANAYLTLTLVGADNGASRTQPGEDGTDEGEPGESQITSAKVLLCAKDGTISQAVPTSNLTSTEAGVQTQPIAVTEGTYYVYVIANPGTYTPATGVKVTDVIMDNIDATTMNGYSTNGRFIMFNECNGKNATTGAEITVTAANDYDNPATTKAPIKLDRLAAKITYKEADAVDISAAKNQLGALESITFNGFKLVNGVKKVNLQQHWSADTPTASAFAKINTLLTPAATIGTDFYNQWSDYSTITTTPAQGGGETYTEVTDEVKDAEWEKTPLFCMENNSGSTAENCFAVGADLQGNTTGVLFKATATLSADASDKIAGENCFYGYNGQYFASLEALQTEYPSVFDDNNDQTDAAAELKAAQDELTAAVAGTEEDADVKTVSDFRVKYLVRVFEDGVMYYTHYIEDQNYTAANSENKQVLYNAVMRNTIYGLTVQSVKNIGDDVPGGWNPDVDPEEPIDVPNYLQVECEVNPWVLSNYNVTLQ
;
A
#
# COMPACT_ATOMS: atom_id res chain seq x y z
N MET A 1 -24.82 -14.02 54.11
CA MET A 1 -23.79 -13.49 55.03
C MET A 1 -23.55 -12.03 54.66
N LYS A 2 -23.82 -11.10 55.59
CA LYS A 2 -23.11 -9.84 55.92
C LYS A 2 -22.37 -9.18 54.72
N LYS A 3 -22.69 -7.99 54.18
CA LYS A 3 -22.80 -6.60 54.73
C LYS A 3 -23.02 -5.67 53.50
N PHE A 4 -23.57 -4.46 53.48
CA PHE A 4 -24.19 -3.51 54.43
C PHE A 4 -24.99 -2.49 53.58
N TYR A 5 -26.04 -1.90 54.15
CA TYR A 5 -26.98 -0.98 53.52
C TYR A 5 -26.47 0.48 53.49
N TYR A 6 -26.91 1.20 52.45
CA TYR A 6 -27.34 2.61 52.33
C TYR A 6 -26.93 3.65 53.40
N LEU A 7 -26.67 4.88 52.95
CA LEU A 7 -27.57 6.05 53.07
C LEU A 7 -26.77 7.38 52.99
N VAL A 8 -27.29 8.37 52.29
CA VAL A 8 -27.58 9.75 52.77
C VAL A 8 -27.43 10.79 51.64
N ALA A 9 -28.55 11.45 51.38
CA ALA A 9 -28.72 12.64 50.55
C ALA A 9 -28.03 13.88 51.13
N GLY A 10 -27.64 14.83 50.27
CA GLY A 10 -27.10 16.10 50.74
C GLY A 10 -27.02 17.21 49.69
N ILE A 11 -28.10 18.00 49.61
CA ILE A 11 -28.09 19.47 49.52
C ILE A 11 -27.70 20.13 48.18
N LEU A 12 -28.70 20.79 47.58
CA LEU A 12 -28.55 21.92 46.65
C LEU A 12 -27.64 23.00 47.25
N SER A 13 -26.65 23.46 46.49
CA SER A 13 -26.10 24.80 46.67
C SER A 13 -26.04 25.51 45.31
N MET A 14 -26.98 26.43 45.11
CA MET A 14 -26.82 27.55 44.19
C MET A 14 -25.86 28.54 44.87
N GLY A 15 -24.68 28.72 44.27
CA GLY A 15 -23.71 29.75 44.63
C GLY A 15 -23.18 30.38 43.36
N MET A 16 -23.56 31.63 43.12
CA MET A 16 -23.08 32.46 42.02
C MET A 16 -21.63 32.94 42.25
N LEU A 17 -20.94 33.23 41.13
CA LEU A 17 -19.78 34.12 40.93
C LEU A 17 -18.43 33.73 41.58
N ALA A 18 -17.44 33.43 40.73
CA ALA A 18 -16.24 34.28 40.54
C ALA A 18 -15.32 33.68 39.47
N SER A 19 -14.97 34.53 38.50
CA SER A 19 -13.81 34.41 37.60
C SER A 19 -12.54 34.06 38.39
N CYS A 20 -11.77 33.08 37.91
CA CYS A 20 -10.32 32.95 38.09
C CYS A 20 -9.78 31.94 37.07
N SER A 21 -9.19 32.48 36.00
CA SER A 21 -7.88 32.12 35.45
C SER A 21 -7.27 30.76 35.82
N ASN A 22 -7.05 29.93 34.81
CA ASN A 22 -5.88 29.05 34.75
C ASN A 22 -5.01 29.51 33.58
N GLU A 23 -4.21 30.55 33.82
CA GLU A 23 -2.91 30.65 33.16
C GLU A 23 -1.97 29.61 33.79
N GLU A 24 -1.06 29.06 32.98
CA GLU A 24 0.32 28.69 33.31
C GLU A 24 0.74 27.34 32.68
N ASN A 25 1.42 27.44 31.53
CA ASN A 25 2.79 26.95 31.43
C ASN A 25 3.53 27.71 30.31
N ILE A 26 3.89 28.97 30.58
CA ILE A 26 4.86 29.71 29.76
C ILE A 26 6.23 29.49 30.41
N VAL A 27 7.10 28.76 29.72
CA VAL A 27 8.52 28.69 30.09
C VAL A 27 9.12 30.05 29.77
N ALA A 28 9.37 30.85 30.80
CA ALA A 28 10.04 32.14 30.70
C ALA A 28 11.56 31.93 30.68
N GLU A 29 12.18 32.19 29.52
CA GLU A 29 13.59 32.59 29.47
C GLU A 29 13.68 34.02 28.95
N ASN A 30 14.41 34.86 29.68
CA ASN A 30 14.41 36.31 29.55
C ASN A 30 15.77 36.80 29.03
N ASN A 31 15.81 37.46 27.87
CA ASN A 31 16.44 38.78 27.65
C ASN A 31 16.64 39.10 26.15
N GLY A 32 16.04 40.20 25.70
CA GLY A 32 16.43 40.93 24.48
C GLY A 32 15.32 41.05 23.44
N ASN A 33 14.63 42.20 23.42
CA ASN A 33 13.59 42.60 22.45
C ASN A 33 12.37 41.65 22.39
N GLN A 34 11.42 41.83 23.31
CA GLN A 34 10.06 41.34 23.10
C GLN A 34 9.44 42.13 21.94
N GLN A 35 9.62 41.62 20.72
CA GLN A 35 8.72 41.93 19.62
C GLN A 35 7.37 41.36 20.06
N ALA A 36 6.34 42.21 20.14
CA ALA A 36 5.00 41.77 20.51
C ALA A 36 4.63 40.60 19.59
N ASN A 37 4.44 39.40 20.14
CA ASN A 37 4.06 38.25 19.34
C ASN A 37 2.69 38.56 18.73
N ALA A 38 2.63 38.58 17.41
CA ALA A 38 1.36 38.60 16.70
C ALA A 38 0.94 37.15 16.43
N TYR A 39 -0.35 36.90 16.24
CA TYR A 39 -0.88 35.55 16.20
C TYR A 39 -1.57 35.24 14.87
N LEU A 40 -1.52 33.96 14.48
CA LEU A 40 -2.35 33.41 13.41
C LEU A 40 -3.10 32.16 13.89
N THR A 41 -4.20 31.83 13.24
CA THR A 41 -4.92 30.56 13.41
C THR A 41 -5.35 30.04 12.04
N LEU A 42 -5.40 28.72 11.90
CA LEU A 42 -5.76 28.04 10.66
C LEU A 42 -6.98 27.13 10.90
N THR A 43 -7.91 27.16 9.96
CA THR A 43 -8.97 26.15 9.86
C THR A 43 -8.54 25.08 8.88
N LEU A 44 -8.51 23.83 9.34
CA LEU A 44 -8.11 22.66 8.57
C LEU A 44 -9.35 21.83 8.25
N VAL A 45 -9.44 21.38 7.01
CA VAL A 45 -10.45 20.43 6.57
C VAL A 45 -9.74 19.32 5.83
N GLY A 46 -10.18 18.07 5.98
CA GLY A 46 -9.81 17.09 4.98
C GLY A 46 -10.56 17.36 3.67
N ALA A 47 -10.17 16.69 2.59
CA ALA A 47 -10.87 16.70 1.30
C ALA A 47 -12.39 16.44 1.41
N ASP A 48 -13.20 17.50 1.47
CA ASP A 48 -14.66 17.44 1.41
C ASP A 48 -15.15 17.84 -0.01
N ASN A 49 -15.43 16.80 -0.81
CA ASN A 49 -16.49 16.60 -1.81
C ASN A 49 -17.02 17.68 -2.78
N GLY A 50 -16.39 18.84 -2.96
CA GLY A 50 -16.88 19.84 -3.95
C GLY A 50 -16.00 20.07 -5.18
N ALA A 51 -14.68 20.02 -4.97
CA ALA A 51 -13.71 20.54 -5.94
C ALA A 51 -12.33 19.85 -5.89
N SER A 52 -12.19 18.75 -5.13
CA SER A 52 -11.01 17.91 -5.31
C SER A 52 -11.07 17.28 -6.70
N ARG A 53 -9.91 17.05 -7.33
CA ARG A 53 -9.85 16.39 -8.63
C ARG A 53 -10.44 14.99 -8.60
N THR A 54 -10.73 14.46 -7.44
CA THR A 54 -11.51 13.25 -7.23
C THR A 54 -12.96 13.67 -7.03
N GLN A 55 -13.63 14.15 -8.08
CA GLN A 55 -15.03 14.59 -7.92
C GLN A 55 -15.92 13.35 -7.72
N PRO A 56 -16.68 13.28 -6.62
CA PRO A 56 -17.82 12.38 -6.48
C PRO A 56 -18.87 12.66 -7.55
N GLY A 57 -19.45 11.63 -8.17
CA GLY A 57 -20.80 11.76 -8.76
C GLY A 57 -21.00 11.41 -10.23
N GLU A 58 -20.19 10.55 -10.85
CA GLU A 58 -20.76 9.63 -11.86
C GLU A 58 -20.84 8.18 -11.36
N ASP A 59 -19.90 7.69 -10.51
CA ASP A 59 -19.97 6.35 -9.90
C ASP A 59 -19.40 6.29 -8.45
N GLY A 60 -20.24 6.07 -7.44
CA GLY A 60 -19.91 5.52 -6.09
C GLY A 60 -18.65 5.97 -5.33
N THR A 61 -18.70 7.04 -4.53
CA THR A 61 -17.65 7.30 -3.49
C THR A 61 -17.77 6.39 -2.28
N ASP A 62 -16.63 5.97 -1.73
CA ASP A 62 -16.56 5.23 -0.46
C ASP A 62 -16.15 6.15 0.70
N GLU A 63 -16.93 6.11 1.78
CA GLU A 63 -16.60 6.83 3.00
C GLU A 63 -15.41 6.14 3.71
N GLY A 64 -14.39 6.93 4.07
CA GLY A 64 -13.40 6.47 5.03
C GLY A 64 -14.01 6.26 6.41
N GLU A 65 -13.43 5.35 7.19
CA GLU A 65 -13.82 5.18 8.59
C GLU A 65 -13.60 6.51 9.34
N PRO A 66 -14.44 6.86 10.34
CA PRO A 66 -14.34 8.16 11.03
C PRO A 66 -12.93 8.44 11.60
N GLY A 67 -12.22 7.40 12.04
CA GLY A 67 -10.85 7.49 12.55
C GLY A 67 -9.81 7.80 11.47
N GLU A 68 -10.04 7.42 10.21
CA GLU A 68 -9.12 7.67 9.09
C GLU A 68 -9.05 9.17 8.73
N SER A 69 -10.00 9.94 9.24
CA SER A 69 -10.25 11.35 8.92
C SER A 69 -9.85 12.32 10.02
N GLN A 70 -9.44 11.80 11.17
CA GLN A 70 -9.24 12.62 12.36
C GLN A 70 -7.87 13.34 12.33
N ILE A 71 -7.92 14.67 12.47
CA ILE A 71 -6.74 15.51 12.65
C ILE A 71 -6.53 15.71 14.17
N THR A 72 -5.50 15.10 14.73
CA THR A 72 -5.18 15.17 16.17
C THR A 72 -4.00 16.08 16.46
N SER A 73 -3.16 16.34 15.47
CA SER A 73 -2.04 17.28 15.54
C SER A 73 -1.72 17.83 14.16
N ALA A 74 -0.99 18.94 14.11
CA ALA A 74 -0.53 19.53 12.88
C ALA A 74 0.85 20.18 13.05
N LYS A 75 1.54 20.38 11.93
CA LYS A 75 2.75 21.17 11.83
C LYS A 75 2.55 22.22 10.74
N VAL A 76 2.51 23.47 11.15
CA VAL A 76 2.30 24.62 10.26
C VAL A 76 3.65 25.05 9.69
N LEU A 77 3.79 24.95 8.38
CA LEU A 77 4.96 25.39 7.64
C LEU A 77 4.77 26.84 7.22
N LEU A 78 5.53 27.74 7.84
CA LEU A 78 5.57 29.15 7.47
C LEU A 78 6.59 29.32 6.34
N CYS A 79 6.12 29.66 5.15
CA CYS A 79 6.97 29.77 3.98
C CYS A 79 7.02 31.19 3.41
N ALA A 80 8.11 31.48 2.69
CA ALA A 80 8.20 32.64 1.81
C ALA A 80 7.32 32.46 0.57
N LYS A 81 7.19 33.53 -0.23
CA LYS A 81 6.35 33.54 -1.45
C LYS A 81 6.71 32.49 -2.49
N ASP A 82 7.98 32.11 -2.55
CA ASP A 82 8.48 31.09 -3.46
C ASP A 82 8.34 29.65 -2.90
N GLY A 83 7.71 29.49 -1.73
CA GLY A 83 7.50 28.21 -1.06
C GLY A 83 8.67 27.78 -0.16
N THR A 84 9.70 28.59 0.01
CA THR A 84 10.83 28.26 0.91
C THR A 84 10.37 28.22 2.36
N ILE A 85 10.57 27.08 3.05
CA ILE A 85 10.17 26.87 4.44
C ILE A 85 11.08 27.68 5.36
N SER A 86 10.52 28.68 6.04
CA SER A 86 11.24 29.48 7.03
C SER A 86 11.17 28.84 8.42
N GLN A 87 10.00 28.29 8.78
CA GLN A 87 9.76 27.70 10.08
C GLN A 87 8.70 26.59 9.99
N ALA A 88 8.83 25.57 10.84
CA ALA A 88 7.83 24.53 11.02
C ALA A 88 7.34 24.52 12.47
N VAL A 89 6.11 24.94 12.71
CA VAL A 89 5.54 25.14 14.05
C VAL A 89 4.60 23.99 14.40
N PRO A 90 4.89 23.16 15.41
CA PRO A 90 3.97 22.12 15.86
C PRO A 90 2.77 22.73 16.59
N THR A 91 1.59 22.15 16.40
CA THR A 91 0.37 22.47 17.13
C THR A 91 -0.43 21.20 17.38
N SER A 92 -0.80 20.94 18.63
CA SER A 92 -1.57 19.76 19.05
C SER A 92 -2.90 20.11 19.71
N ASN A 93 -3.07 21.37 20.10
CA ASN A 93 -4.31 21.84 20.69
C ASN A 93 -5.21 22.29 19.54
N LEU A 94 -6.10 21.39 19.13
CA LEU A 94 -7.02 21.60 18.02
C LEU A 94 -8.46 21.61 18.54
N THR A 95 -9.28 22.49 17.99
CA THR A 95 -10.69 22.64 18.37
C THR A 95 -11.57 22.32 17.16
N SER A 96 -12.50 21.38 17.31
CA SER A 96 -13.51 21.14 16.27
C SER A 96 -14.49 22.30 16.18
N THR A 97 -14.80 22.72 14.95
CA THR A 97 -15.74 23.79 14.62
C THR A 97 -16.66 23.31 13.50
N GLU A 98 -17.74 24.05 13.21
CA GLU A 98 -18.61 23.75 12.06
C GLU A 98 -17.86 23.80 10.71
N ALA A 99 -16.77 24.57 10.63
CA ALA A 99 -15.99 24.77 9.41
C ALA A 99 -14.78 23.83 9.27
N GLY A 100 -14.59 22.90 10.22
CA GLY A 100 -13.43 22.00 10.27
C GLY A 100 -12.70 22.04 11.62
N VAL A 101 -11.43 21.65 11.63
CA VAL A 101 -10.58 21.61 12.83
C VAL A 101 -9.69 22.86 12.88
N GLN A 102 -9.82 23.67 13.92
CA GLN A 102 -9.07 24.92 14.07
C GLN A 102 -7.87 24.76 14.99
N THR A 103 -6.73 25.38 14.64
CA THR A 103 -5.56 25.46 15.53
C THR A 103 -5.79 26.49 16.63
N GLN A 104 -5.24 26.26 17.83
CA GLN A 104 -5.05 27.38 18.78
C GLN A 104 -4.20 28.50 18.15
N PRO A 105 -4.33 29.76 18.60
CA PRO A 105 -3.52 30.87 18.12
C PRO A 105 -2.01 30.57 18.22
N ILE A 106 -1.31 30.73 17.10
CA ILE A 106 0.13 30.44 16.94
C ILE A 106 0.87 31.76 16.93
N ALA A 107 1.78 31.96 17.89
CA ALA A 107 2.64 33.12 17.95
C ALA A 107 3.67 33.12 16.81
N VAL A 108 3.73 34.23 16.07
CA VAL A 108 4.66 34.45 14.96
C VAL A 108 5.13 35.90 14.92
N THR A 109 6.18 36.17 14.15
CA THR A 109 6.58 37.55 13.85
C THR A 109 5.64 38.18 12.82
N GLU A 110 5.49 39.51 12.85
CA GLU A 110 4.76 40.25 11.82
C GLU A 110 5.34 39.98 10.42
N GLY A 111 4.47 39.87 9.43
CA GLY A 111 4.86 39.59 8.05
C GLY A 111 3.78 38.87 7.26
N THR A 112 4.06 38.64 5.99
CA THR A 112 3.22 37.84 5.10
C THR A 112 3.86 36.47 4.92
N TYR A 113 3.09 35.42 5.20
CA TYR A 113 3.49 34.02 5.04
C TYR A 113 2.62 33.32 4.01
N TYR A 114 3.17 32.26 3.44
CA TYR A 114 2.46 31.31 2.58
C TYR A 114 2.46 29.97 3.30
N VAL A 115 1.33 29.60 3.88
CA VAL A 115 1.28 28.49 4.84
C VAL A 115 0.89 27.17 4.19
N TYR A 116 1.57 26.12 4.64
CA TYR A 116 1.23 24.72 4.39
C TYR A 116 1.11 24.00 5.73
N VAL A 117 0.48 22.84 5.73
CA VAL A 117 0.16 22.08 6.94
C VAL A 117 0.42 20.61 6.69
N ILE A 118 1.22 20.02 7.56
CA ILE A 118 1.32 18.56 7.69
C ILE A 118 0.45 18.17 8.89
N ALA A 119 -0.67 17.51 8.65
CA ALA A 119 -1.49 16.94 9.72
C ALA A 119 -0.95 15.58 10.14
N ASN A 120 -1.09 15.29 11.44
CA ASN A 120 -0.62 14.07 12.10
C ASN A 120 0.81 13.66 11.68
N PRO A 121 1.80 14.57 11.75
CA PRO A 121 3.15 14.31 11.23
C PRO A 121 3.90 13.20 11.99
N GLY A 122 3.40 12.77 13.15
CA GLY A 122 4.18 11.98 14.09
C GLY A 122 5.47 12.72 14.45
N THR A 123 6.61 12.11 14.17
CA THR A 123 7.94 12.72 14.36
C THR A 123 8.46 13.46 13.13
N TYR A 124 7.81 13.33 11.97
CA TYR A 124 8.29 13.89 10.72
C TYR A 124 8.33 15.43 10.76
N THR A 125 9.45 16.00 10.32
CA THR A 125 9.64 17.45 10.19
C THR A 125 10.49 17.73 8.96
N PRO A 126 10.00 18.50 7.98
CA PRO A 126 10.82 18.87 6.83
C PRO A 126 11.93 19.85 7.23
N ALA A 127 13.02 19.85 6.47
CA ALA A 127 14.09 20.84 6.64
C ALA A 127 13.60 22.27 6.36
N THR A 128 14.22 23.26 7.01
CA THR A 128 14.02 24.68 6.65
C THR A 128 15.01 25.10 5.56
N GLY A 129 14.72 26.20 4.86
CA GLY A 129 15.56 26.71 3.78
C GLY A 129 15.40 26.00 2.43
N VAL A 130 14.51 25.01 2.35
CA VAL A 130 14.14 24.30 1.11
C VAL A 130 12.71 24.68 0.70
N LYS A 131 12.40 24.57 -0.60
CA LYS A 131 11.04 24.78 -1.08
C LYS A 131 10.18 23.57 -0.72
N VAL A 132 8.95 23.82 -0.26
CA VAL A 132 7.96 22.77 0.02
C VAL A 132 7.77 21.80 -1.16
N THR A 133 7.82 22.30 -2.39
CA THR A 133 7.70 21.50 -3.62
C THR A 133 8.86 20.54 -3.84
N ASP A 134 10.02 20.81 -3.25
CA ASP A 134 11.24 20.04 -3.44
C ASP A 134 11.46 19.05 -2.27
N VAL A 135 10.54 19.02 -1.30
CA VAL A 135 10.61 18.12 -0.14
C VAL A 135 10.21 16.71 -0.54
N ILE A 136 11.12 15.77 -0.34
CA ILE A 136 10.88 14.33 -0.44
C ILE A 136 10.87 13.76 0.97
N MET A 137 9.79 13.05 1.31
CA MET A 137 9.78 12.13 2.46
C MET A 137 10.45 10.83 2.04
N ASP A 138 11.41 10.36 2.82
CA ASP A 138 12.16 9.14 2.55
C ASP A 138 12.09 8.16 3.74
N ASN A 139 12.76 7.01 3.61
CA ASN A 139 12.84 5.96 4.64
C ASN A 139 11.48 5.43 5.10
N ILE A 140 10.48 5.45 4.22
CA ILE A 140 9.14 4.94 4.51
C ILE A 140 9.12 3.43 4.31
N ASP A 141 9.17 2.67 5.41
CA ASP A 141 8.97 1.22 5.40
C ASP A 141 7.56 0.84 5.91
N ALA A 142 7.26 -0.46 6.00
CA ALA A 142 5.98 -0.95 6.51
C ALA A 142 5.68 -0.44 7.94
N THR A 143 6.71 -0.31 8.80
CA THR A 143 6.57 0.20 10.17
C THR A 143 6.18 1.68 10.17
N THR A 144 6.86 2.46 9.35
CA THR A 144 6.64 3.90 9.17
C THR A 144 5.26 4.16 8.58
N MET A 145 4.87 3.39 7.56
CA MET A 145 3.52 3.44 6.99
C MET A 145 2.45 3.18 8.04
N ASN A 146 2.56 2.12 8.85
CA ASN A 146 1.61 1.83 9.93
C ASN A 146 1.47 3.02 10.92
N GLY A 147 2.58 3.71 11.21
CA GLY A 147 2.59 4.92 12.02
C GLY A 147 1.81 6.10 11.42
N TYR A 148 1.69 6.12 10.08
CA TYR A 148 1.01 7.11 9.25
C TYR A 148 -0.33 6.65 8.67
N SER A 149 -0.79 5.44 8.99
CA SER A 149 -2.02 4.86 8.41
C SER A 149 -2.91 4.18 9.46
N THR A 150 -2.85 4.66 10.70
CA THR A 150 -3.74 4.24 11.79
C THR A 150 -4.73 5.35 12.11
N ASN A 151 -5.92 4.99 12.61
CA ASN A 151 -6.94 5.94 13.06
C ASN A 151 -6.37 7.06 13.95
N GLY A 152 -6.70 8.31 13.62
CA GLY A 152 -6.19 9.52 14.28
C GLY A 152 -4.74 9.90 13.95
N ARG A 153 -4.08 9.13 13.09
CA ARG A 153 -2.65 9.26 12.77
C ARG A 153 -2.35 9.32 11.27
N PHE A 154 -3.37 9.36 10.42
CA PHE A 154 -3.17 9.51 8.99
C PHE A 154 -2.41 10.79 8.69
N ILE A 155 -1.21 10.66 8.13
CA ILE A 155 -0.45 11.83 7.72
C ILE A 155 -1.14 12.45 6.51
N MET A 156 -1.36 13.76 6.57
CA MET A 156 -2.02 14.50 5.50
C MET A 156 -1.22 15.75 5.18
N PHE A 157 -1.33 16.19 3.94
CA PHE A 157 -0.70 17.41 3.47
C PHE A 157 -1.66 18.21 2.60
N ASN A 158 -1.36 19.48 2.37
CA ASN A 158 -2.13 20.35 1.49
C ASN A 158 -2.54 19.63 0.20
N GLU A 159 -3.83 19.70 -0.12
CA GLU A 159 -4.35 19.11 -1.36
C GLU A 159 -3.66 19.74 -2.57
N CYS A 160 -3.38 18.92 -3.59
CA CYS A 160 -2.80 19.36 -4.85
C CYS A 160 -3.65 18.92 -6.03
N ASN A 161 -4.83 19.51 -6.11
CA ASN A 161 -5.83 19.18 -7.12
C ASN A 161 -5.60 19.88 -8.48
N GLY A 162 -4.35 20.12 -8.88
CA GLY A 162 -4.03 20.88 -10.11
C GLY A 162 -2.54 21.09 -10.33
N LYS A 163 -2.13 22.33 -10.53
CA LYS A 163 -0.76 22.73 -10.89
C LYS A 163 0.28 22.24 -9.89
N ASN A 164 1.46 21.82 -10.40
CA ASN A 164 2.67 21.47 -9.62
C ASN A 164 3.15 22.54 -8.62
N ALA A 165 2.54 23.72 -8.64
CA ALA A 165 2.84 24.84 -7.78
C ALA A 165 1.53 25.44 -7.25
N THR A 166 0.90 24.81 -6.25
CA THR A 166 -0.02 25.54 -5.39
C THR A 166 0.80 26.40 -4.44
N THR A 167 0.84 27.71 -4.69
CA THR A 167 1.33 28.66 -3.69
C THR A 167 0.54 28.42 -2.39
N GLY A 168 1.25 28.35 -1.25
CA GLY A 168 0.63 28.14 0.06
C GLY A 168 -0.43 29.19 0.37
N ALA A 169 -1.28 28.93 1.36
CA ALA A 169 -2.34 29.87 1.70
C ALA A 169 -1.71 31.17 2.24
N GLU A 170 -1.98 32.30 1.57
CA GLU A 170 -1.44 33.60 1.99
C GLU A 170 -2.11 34.07 3.28
N ILE A 171 -1.29 34.48 4.25
CA ILE A 171 -1.72 35.08 5.51
C ILE A 171 -0.81 36.25 5.86
N THR A 172 -1.41 37.40 6.18
CA THR A 172 -0.67 38.58 6.62
C THR A 172 -0.94 38.81 8.09
N VAL A 173 0.14 38.85 8.88
CA VAL A 173 0.14 39.03 10.32
C VAL A 173 0.71 40.39 10.64
N THR A 174 -0.01 41.16 11.45
CA THR A 174 0.35 42.53 11.86
C THR A 174 0.29 42.65 13.39
N ALA A 175 0.84 43.72 13.95
CA ALA A 175 0.73 44.00 15.39
C ALA A 175 -0.72 44.08 15.92
N ALA A 176 -1.74 44.22 15.06
CA ALA A 176 -3.15 44.21 15.47
C ALA A 176 -3.71 42.80 15.69
N ASN A 177 -2.99 41.76 15.27
CA ASN A 177 -3.42 40.36 15.43
C ASN A 177 -2.93 39.82 16.78
N ASP A 178 -3.78 39.96 17.80
CA ASP A 178 -3.52 39.43 19.14
C ASP A 178 -4.05 37.99 19.31
N TYR A 179 -3.90 37.43 20.51
CA TYR A 179 -4.31 36.06 20.81
C TYR A 179 -5.81 35.82 20.60
N ASP A 180 -6.64 36.82 20.93
CA ASP A 180 -8.09 36.72 20.84
C ASP A 180 -8.60 37.04 19.41
N ASN A 181 -7.81 37.77 18.63
CA ASN A 181 -8.10 38.18 17.25
C ASN A 181 -6.94 37.84 16.30
N PRO A 182 -6.56 36.56 16.18
CA PRO A 182 -5.45 36.13 15.33
C PRO A 182 -5.76 36.36 13.84
N ALA A 183 -4.71 36.49 13.04
CA ALA A 183 -4.84 36.47 11.59
C ALA A 183 -5.40 35.11 11.12
N THR A 184 -6.19 35.13 10.05
CA THR A 184 -6.80 33.93 9.46
C THR A 184 -6.55 33.87 7.95
N THR A 185 -6.59 32.67 7.39
CA THR A 185 -6.62 32.48 5.93
C THR A 185 -8.00 32.80 5.38
N LYS A 186 -8.08 33.15 4.09
CA LYS A 186 -9.37 33.45 3.41
C LYS A 186 -10.31 32.25 3.32
N ALA A 187 -9.75 31.05 3.30
CA ALA A 187 -10.48 29.79 3.21
C ALA A 187 -9.79 28.74 4.08
N PRO A 188 -10.51 27.68 4.51
CA PRO A 188 -9.91 26.53 5.16
C PRO A 188 -8.81 25.89 4.30
N ILE A 189 -7.78 25.38 4.96
CA ILE A 189 -6.72 24.61 4.32
C ILE A 189 -7.21 23.19 4.15
N LYS A 190 -7.32 22.76 2.91
CA LYS A 190 -7.73 21.41 2.54
C LYS A 190 -6.54 20.47 2.52
N LEU A 191 -6.73 19.26 3.04
CA LEU A 191 -5.69 18.25 3.19
C LEU A 191 -6.09 16.92 2.53
N ASP A 192 -5.13 16.32 1.83
CA ASP A 192 -5.17 14.95 1.32
C ASP A 192 -4.30 14.05 2.19
N ARG A 193 -4.77 12.83 2.47
CA ARG A 193 -3.91 11.77 3.04
C ARG A 193 -2.76 11.51 2.09
N LEU A 194 -1.56 11.28 2.62
CA LEU A 194 -0.44 10.84 1.77
C LEU A 194 -0.54 9.36 1.40
N ALA A 195 -1.28 8.58 2.20
CA ALA A 195 -1.51 7.18 1.94
C ALA A 195 -2.61 6.94 0.91
N ALA A 196 -2.46 5.89 0.13
CA ALA A 196 -3.54 5.17 -0.54
C ALA A 196 -4.01 4.02 0.34
N LYS A 197 -5.26 3.59 0.13
CA LYS A 197 -5.86 2.42 0.78
C LYS A 197 -6.16 1.37 -0.28
N ILE A 198 -5.79 0.13 -0.02
CA ILE A 198 -6.09 -1.00 -0.90
C ILE A 198 -6.96 -1.96 -0.11
N THR A 199 -8.14 -2.26 -0.64
CA THR A 199 -9.05 -3.24 -0.05
C THR A 199 -9.24 -4.40 -1.00
N TYR A 200 -9.65 -5.52 -0.43
CA TYR A 200 -9.88 -6.74 -1.18
C TYR A 200 -11.17 -7.40 -0.71
N LYS A 201 -11.97 -7.87 -1.68
CA LYS A 201 -13.08 -8.78 -1.45
C LYS A 201 -13.15 -9.83 -2.57
N GLU A 202 -13.88 -10.90 -2.26
CA GLU A 202 -14.27 -11.91 -3.24
C GLU A 202 -15.66 -11.58 -3.75
N ALA A 203 -15.94 -11.90 -5.01
CA ALA A 203 -17.31 -11.94 -5.51
C ALA A 203 -18.14 -12.97 -4.72
N ASP A 204 -19.47 -12.81 -4.72
CA ASP A 204 -20.39 -13.78 -4.08
C ASP A 204 -20.13 -15.23 -4.53
N ALA A 205 -19.72 -15.39 -5.79
CA ALA A 205 -19.22 -16.64 -6.33
C ALA A 205 -18.04 -16.37 -7.27
N VAL A 206 -16.83 -16.75 -6.84
CA VAL A 206 -15.63 -16.72 -7.69
C VAL A 206 -15.69 -17.86 -8.71
N ASP A 207 -15.63 -17.53 -10.00
CA ASP A 207 -15.59 -18.55 -11.05
C ASP A 207 -14.19 -19.18 -11.14
N ILE A 208 -14.11 -20.50 -10.90
CA ILE A 208 -12.87 -21.27 -10.97
C ILE A 208 -12.88 -22.32 -12.09
N SER A 209 -13.82 -22.21 -13.05
CA SER A 209 -14.01 -23.21 -14.10
C SER A 209 -12.76 -23.42 -14.95
N ALA A 210 -12.00 -22.36 -15.22
CA ALA A 210 -10.78 -22.45 -15.99
C ALA A 210 -9.66 -23.18 -15.22
N ALA A 211 -9.46 -22.87 -13.94
CA ALA A 211 -8.54 -23.60 -13.07
C ALA A 211 -8.92 -25.09 -12.93
N LYS A 212 -10.22 -25.42 -12.84
CA LYS A 212 -10.71 -26.81 -12.83
C LYS A 212 -10.40 -27.57 -14.12
N ASN A 213 -10.38 -26.89 -15.26
CA ASN A 213 -9.99 -27.53 -16.52
C ASN A 213 -8.50 -27.85 -16.58
N GLN A 214 -7.67 -27.12 -15.83
CA GLN A 214 -6.22 -27.39 -15.71
C GLN A 214 -5.90 -28.50 -14.72
N LEU A 215 -6.67 -28.59 -13.62
CA LEU A 215 -6.57 -29.65 -12.63
C LEU A 215 -7.96 -30.22 -12.34
N GLY A 216 -8.30 -31.33 -13.01
CA GLY A 216 -9.65 -31.93 -12.92
C GLY A 216 -10.08 -32.37 -11.51
N ALA A 217 -9.11 -32.59 -10.62
CA ALA A 217 -9.35 -32.92 -9.21
C ALA A 217 -9.69 -31.69 -8.34
N LEU A 218 -9.57 -30.46 -8.85
CA LEU A 218 -9.83 -29.24 -8.09
C LEU A 218 -11.33 -29.08 -7.76
N GLU A 219 -11.65 -28.96 -6.47
CA GLU A 219 -13.03 -28.73 -6.00
C GLU A 219 -13.29 -27.24 -5.70
N SER A 220 -12.39 -26.60 -4.97
CA SER A 220 -12.50 -25.19 -4.56
C SER A 220 -11.14 -24.52 -4.40
N ILE A 221 -11.14 -23.18 -4.46
CA ILE A 221 -10.01 -22.33 -4.10
C ILE A 221 -10.50 -21.39 -3.00
N THR A 222 -9.74 -21.30 -1.91
CA THR A 222 -10.01 -20.37 -0.80
C THR A 222 -8.91 -19.33 -0.76
N PHE A 223 -9.26 -18.05 -0.84
CA PHE A 223 -8.29 -16.97 -0.66
C PHE A 223 -8.07 -16.70 0.83
N ASN A 224 -6.82 -16.80 1.27
CA ASN A 224 -6.43 -16.66 2.66
C ASN A 224 -6.23 -15.18 3.03
N GLY A 225 -5.73 -14.38 2.10
CA GLY A 225 -5.48 -12.95 2.29
C GLY A 225 -4.55 -12.40 1.22
N PHE A 226 -4.04 -11.21 1.46
CA PHE A 226 -3.18 -10.50 0.50
C PHE A 226 -2.13 -9.64 1.20
N LYS A 227 -1.02 -9.36 0.50
CA LYS A 227 0.09 -8.54 0.96
C LYS A 227 0.49 -7.55 -0.13
N LEU A 228 1.01 -6.41 0.29
CA LEU A 228 1.47 -5.35 -0.61
C LEU A 228 2.80 -5.76 -1.22
N VAL A 229 2.97 -5.62 -2.52
CA VAL A 229 4.26 -5.76 -3.22
C VAL A 229 4.73 -4.39 -3.69
N ASN A 230 6.04 -4.12 -3.56
CA ASN A 230 6.71 -2.89 -4.00
C ASN A 230 6.12 -1.60 -3.43
N GLY A 231 6.00 -1.50 -2.10
CA GLY A 231 5.70 -0.23 -1.45
C GLY A 231 6.89 0.72 -1.56
N VAL A 232 6.70 1.93 -2.11
CA VAL A 232 7.80 2.88 -2.30
C VAL A 232 8.22 3.55 -0.99
N LYS A 233 9.53 3.71 -0.79
CA LYS A 233 10.13 4.33 0.40
C LYS A 233 10.24 5.85 0.32
N LYS A 234 9.94 6.44 -0.84
CA LYS A 234 10.11 7.86 -1.16
C LYS A 234 8.85 8.44 -1.77
N VAL A 235 8.41 9.59 -1.28
CA VAL A 235 7.25 10.31 -1.82
C VAL A 235 7.49 11.82 -1.76
N ASN A 236 6.99 12.56 -2.73
CA ASN A 236 7.01 14.02 -2.66
C ASN A 236 6.03 14.51 -1.59
N LEU A 237 6.40 15.47 -0.74
CA LEU A 237 5.43 16.01 0.24
C LEU A 237 4.27 16.69 -0.48
N GLN A 238 4.59 17.58 -1.42
CA GLN A 238 3.66 18.14 -2.40
C GLN A 238 3.56 17.20 -3.61
N GLN A 239 2.35 16.80 -4.00
CA GLN A 239 2.15 15.97 -5.19
C GLN A 239 2.53 16.72 -6.47
N HIS A 240 3.13 16.00 -7.43
CA HIS A 240 3.56 16.54 -8.73
C HIS A 240 2.91 15.80 -9.89
N TRP A 241 2.74 16.50 -11.00
CA TRP A 241 2.01 16.07 -12.19
C TRP A 241 2.74 16.50 -13.47
N SER A 242 2.52 15.83 -14.60
CA SER A 242 3.09 16.28 -15.89
C SER A 242 2.41 17.53 -16.46
N ALA A 243 1.16 17.84 -16.07
CA ALA A 243 0.43 19.01 -16.54
C ALA A 243 -0.44 19.71 -15.47
N ASP A 244 -0.69 21.01 -15.71
CA ASP A 244 -1.40 21.96 -14.82
C ASP A 244 -2.87 21.61 -14.52
N THR A 245 -3.57 21.01 -15.47
CA THR A 245 -5.00 20.68 -15.36
C THR A 245 -5.25 19.44 -16.20
N PRO A 246 -5.92 18.40 -15.69
CA PRO A 246 -6.20 17.24 -16.49
C PRO A 246 -7.22 17.67 -17.55
N THR A 247 -6.90 17.48 -18.82
CA THR A 247 -7.94 17.60 -19.84
C THR A 247 -8.87 16.42 -19.68
N ALA A 248 -10.17 16.68 -19.56
CA ALA A 248 -11.17 15.62 -19.49
C ALA A 248 -11.20 14.88 -20.83
N SER A 249 -11.03 13.56 -20.78
CA SER A 249 -11.58 12.66 -21.79
C SER A 249 -12.98 12.22 -21.36
N ALA A 250 -13.68 11.44 -22.19
CA ALA A 250 -15.03 10.98 -21.88
C ALA A 250 -15.11 10.04 -20.66
N PHE A 251 -13.99 9.48 -20.18
CA PHE A 251 -13.99 8.45 -19.12
C PHE A 251 -12.84 8.57 -18.10
N ALA A 252 -11.77 9.32 -18.41
CA ALA A 252 -10.60 9.46 -17.53
C ALA A 252 -9.88 10.81 -17.73
N LYS A 253 -9.00 11.16 -16.79
CA LYS A 253 -8.20 12.40 -16.78
C LYS A 253 -6.86 12.17 -17.48
N ILE A 254 -6.49 13.05 -18.41
CA ILE A 254 -5.18 12.96 -19.07
C ILE A 254 -4.15 13.70 -18.19
N ASN A 255 -3.31 12.94 -17.48
CA ASN A 255 -2.21 13.45 -16.68
C ASN A 255 -1.32 12.31 -16.16
N THR A 256 -0.05 12.57 -15.92
CA THR A 256 0.90 11.61 -15.34
C THR A 256 1.28 12.05 -13.94
N LEU A 257 1.09 11.19 -12.94
CA LEU A 257 1.63 11.39 -11.59
C LEU A 257 3.17 11.35 -11.65
N LEU A 258 3.85 12.32 -11.03
CA LEU A 258 5.31 12.33 -10.95
C LEU A 258 5.76 12.05 -9.51
N THR A 259 6.45 10.93 -9.33
CA THR A 259 7.03 10.52 -8.05
C THR A 259 8.54 10.71 -8.04
N PRO A 260 9.20 10.74 -6.87
CA PRO A 260 10.66 10.78 -6.79
C PRO A 260 11.28 9.61 -7.58
N ALA A 261 12.51 9.81 -8.07
CA ALA A 261 13.28 8.71 -8.63
C ALA A 261 13.51 7.63 -7.56
N ALA A 262 13.23 6.38 -7.93
CA ALA A 262 13.35 5.21 -7.08
C ALA A 262 14.18 4.14 -7.78
N THR A 263 15.01 3.44 -7.00
CA THR A 263 15.86 2.34 -7.49
C THR A 263 15.30 1.00 -6.99
N ILE A 264 15.09 0.04 -7.89
CA ILE A 264 14.71 -1.35 -7.57
C ILE A 264 15.75 -1.96 -6.61
N GLY A 265 15.32 -2.81 -5.69
CA GLY A 265 16.18 -3.39 -4.65
C GLY A 265 16.39 -2.49 -3.43
N THR A 266 16.35 -1.15 -3.61
CA THR A 266 16.73 -0.19 -2.57
C THR A 266 15.55 0.61 -2.03
N ASP A 267 14.79 1.24 -2.93
CA ASP A 267 13.78 2.25 -2.61
C ASP A 267 12.37 1.68 -2.48
N PHE A 268 12.25 0.36 -2.36
CA PHE A 268 11.00 -0.35 -2.15
C PHE A 268 11.08 -1.26 -0.93
N TYR A 269 9.96 -1.46 -0.25
CA TYR A 269 9.78 -2.49 0.77
C TYR A 269 8.75 -3.51 0.29
N ASN A 270 8.76 -4.71 0.86
CA ASN A 270 7.96 -5.85 0.39
C ASN A 270 8.26 -6.17 -1.08
N GLN A 271 9.53 -6.40 -1.37
CA GLN A 271 10.01 -6.75 -2.70
C GLN A 271 9.86 -8.26 -2.94
N TRP A 272 10.01 -8.71 -4.19
CA TRP A 272 9.95 -10.15 -4.51
C TRP A 272 10.90 -11.00 -3.65
N SER A 273 12.11 -10.50 -3.38
CA SER A 273 13.09 -11.15 -2.51
C SER A 273 12.66 -11.27 -1.04
N ASP A 274 11.62 -10.54 -0.61
CA ASP A 274 11.03 -10.68 0.73
C ASP A 274 9.98 -11.82 0.78
N TYR A 275 9.61 -12.37 -0.38
CA TYR A 275 8.56 -13.38 -0.56
C TYR A 275 9.08 -14.71 -1.09
N SER A 276 10.12 -14.69 -1.91
CA SER A 276 10.73 -15.89 -2.48
C SER A 276 12.25 -15.70 -2.64
N THR A 277 12.96 -16.83 -2.63
CA THR A 277 14.37 -16.89 -3.00
C THR A 277 14.50 -17.74 -4.25
N ILE A 278 14.97 -17.14 -5.34
CA ILE A 278 15.20 -17.82 -6.62
C ILE A 278 16.63 -17.53 -7.04
N THR A 279 17.42 -18.58 -7.21
CA THR A 279 18.83 -18.47 -7.63
C THR A 279 19.06 -19.32 -8.86
N THR A 280 19.75 -18.75 -9.85
CA THR A 280 20.15 -19.45 -11.07
C THR A 280 21.67 -19.44 -11.26
N THR A 281 22.16 -20.39 -12.05
CA THR A 281 23.52 -20.41 -12.57
C THR A 281 23.52 -20.58 -14.09
N PRO A 282 24.51 -20.04 -14.82
CA PRO A 282 24.60 -20.24 -16.26
C PRO A 282 24.74 -21.72 -16.63
N ALA A 283 23.87 -22.20 -17.52
CA ALA A 283 23.91 -23.58 -18.02
C ALA A 283 25.04 -23.79 -19.05
N GLN A 284 25.65 -24.98 -19.07
CA GLN A 284 26.59 -25.37 -20.13
C GLN A 284 25.84 -25.55 -21.45
N GLY A 285 25.81 -24.49 -22.28
CA GLY A 285 25.09 -24.48 -23.56
C GLY A 285 24.25 -23.23 -23.81
N GLY A 286 24.16 -22.33 -22.82
CA GLY A 286 23.28 -21.16 -22.84
C GLY A 286 21.97 -21.42 -22.08
N GLY A 287 21.41 -20.36 -21.49
CA GLY A 287 20.27 -20.46 -20.57
C GLY A 287 20.70 -20.53 -19.10
N GLU A 288 19.72 -20.74 -18.22
CA GLU A 288 19.87 -20.73 -16.77
C GLU A 288 19.44 -22.07 -16.17
N THR A 289 20.12 -22.47 -15.10
CA THR A 289 19.76 -23.63 -14.28
C THR A 289 19.46 -23.14 -12.87
N TYR A 290 18.25 -23.41 -12.38
CA TYR A 290 17.87 -23.09 -11.01
C TYR A 290 18.70 -23.91 -10.02
N THR A 291 19.20 -23.24 -8.98
CA THR A 291 19.93 -23.86 -7.86
C THR A 291 19.21 -23.69 -6.54
N GLU A 292 18.23 -22.78 -6.46
CA GLU A 292 17.37 -22.61 -5.30
C GLU A 292 16.03 -22.00 -5.73
N VAL A 293 14.92 -22.53 -5.20
CA VAL A 293 13.54 -22.04 -5.38
C VAL A 293 12.76 -22.22 -4.07
N THR A 294 12.71 -21.17 -3.26
CA THR A 294 12.16 -21.19 -1.92
C THR A 294 10.97 -20.24 -1.79
N ASP A 295 9.87 -20.72 -1.19
CA ASP A 295 8.77 -19.89 -0.70
C ASP A 295 9.08 -19.43 0.73
N GLU A 296 9.40 -18.15 0.90
CA GLU A 296 9.78 -17.55 2.19
C GLU A 296 8.57 -17.25 3.08
N VAL A 297 7.35 -17.36 2.53
CA VAL A 297 6.09 -16.96 3.18
C VAL A 297 5.05 -18.08 3.25
N LYS A 298 5.47 -19.32 3.02
CA LYS A 298 4.62 -20.52 3.13
C LYS A 298 3.93 -20.61 4.50
N ASP A 299 4.66 -20.31 5.57
CA ASP A 299 4.17 -20.37 6.95
C ASP A 299 3.74 -19.00 7.49
N ALA A 300 3.82 -17.94 6.68
CA ALA A 300 3.41 -16.61 7.10
C ALA A 300 1.89 -16.51 7.20
N GLU A 301 1.40 -15.70 8.14
CA GLU A 301 0.00 -15.32 8.24
C GLU A 301 -0.37 -14.32 7.13
N TRP A 302 -1.61 -14.44 6.65
CA TRP A 302 -2.21 -13.61 5.62
C TRP A 302 -3.58 -13.15 6.08
N GLU A 303 -3.86 -11.87 5.90
CA GLU A 303 -5.10 -11.25 6.35
C GLU A 303 -5.84 -10.62 5.18
N LYS A 304 -7.14 -10.38 5.37
CA LYS A 304 -8.00 -9.63 4.44
C LYS A 304 -8.15 -8.17 4.86
N THR A 305 -7.28 -7.69 5.75
CA THR A 305 -7.32 -6.32 6.27
C THR A 305 -6.83 -5.33 5.19
N PRO A 306 -7.38 -4.10 5.16
CA PRO A 306 -6.91 -3.09 4.21
C PRO A 306 -5.42 -2.83 4.34
N LEU A 307 -4.76 -2.68 3.19
CA LEU A 307 -3.35 -2.32 3.10
C LEU A 307 -3.22 -0.82 2.83
N PHE A 308 -2.11 -0.23 3.28
CA PHE A 308 -1.80 1.17 3.03
C PHE A 308 -0.38 1.32 2.49
N CYS A 309 -0.21 2.21 1.52
CA CYS A 309 1.08 2.54 0.94
C CYS A 309 1.11 4.02 0.50
N MET A 310 2.30 4.56 0.23
CA MET A 310 2.42 5.86 -0.41
C MET A 310 2.13 5.76 -1.91
N GLU A 311 1.81 6.89 -2.52
CA GLU A 311 1.65 6.96 -3.98
C GLU A 311 2.94 6.54 -4.71
N ASN A 312 2.77 5.89 -5.87
CA ASN A 312 3.86 5.38 -6.67
C ASN A 312 3.52 5.45 -8.16
N ASN A 313 4.45 5.97 -8.96
CA ASN A 313 4.46 5.90 -10.42
C ASN A 313 5.92 5.89 -10.91
N SER A 314 6.75 5.07 -10.28
CA SER A 314 8.20 5.05 -10.48
C SER A 314 8.58 4.75 -11.92
N GLY A 315 9.63 5.42 -12.42
CA GLY A 315 10.09 5.30 -13.80
C GLY A 315 9.38 6.21 -14.80
N SER A 316 8.15 6.67 -14.51
CA SER A 316 7.45 7.67 -15.31
C SER A 316 8.20 9.02 -15.35
N THR A 317 8.05 9.74 -16.46
CA THR A 317 8.59 11.09 -16.66
C THR A 317 7.51 12.08 -17.04
N ALA A 318 7.82 13.38 -17.01
CA ALA A 318 6.89 14.42 -17.44
C ALA A 318 6.54 14.31 -18.94
N GLU A 319 7.47 13.82 -19.75
CA GLU A 319 7.34 13.68 -21.20
C GLU A 319 6.75 12.33 -21.61
N ASN A 320 6.98 11.28 -20.82
CA ASN A 320 6.53 9.93 -21.13
C ASN A 320 6.22 9.13 -19.86
N CYS A 321 4.95 8.76 -19.69
CA CYS A 321 4.49 7.87 -18.61
C CYS A 321 5.07 6.46 -18.77
N PHE A 322 5.13 5.96 -20.00
CA PHE A 322 5.64 4.62 -20.34
C PHE A 322 7.12 4.71 -20.75
N ALA A 323 7.92 5.44 -19.98
CA ALA A 323 9.35 5.56 -20.23
C ALA A 323 10.06 4.23 -19.97
N VAL A 324 11.26 4.07 -20.54
CA VAL A 324 12.13 2.93 -20.19
C VAL A 324 12.40 2.99 -18.69
N GLY A 325 12.08 1.92 -17.97
CA GLY A 325 12.16 1.87 -16.51
C GLY A 325 10.84 2.15 -15.78
N ALA A 326 9.75 2.48 -16.48
CA ALA A 326 8.40 2.50 -15.93
C ALA A 326 7.74 1.11 -16.04
N ASP A 327 6.72 0.87 -15.22
CA ASP A 327 5.89 -0.34 -15.26
C ASP A 327 6.71 -1.65 -15.23
N LEU A 328 7.73 -1.70 -14.37
CA LEU A 328 8.57 -2.88 -14.18
C LEU A 328 8.07 -3.70 -12.99
N GLN A 329 8.37 -5.00 -13.00
CA GLN A 329 7.93 -5.93 -11.96
C GLN A 329 8.46 -5.58 -10.56
N GLY A 330 9.62 -4.92 -10.47
CA GLY A 330 10.28 -4.53 -9.23
C GLY A 330 9.97 -3.12 -8.71
N ASN A 331 9.29 -2.27 -9.50
CA ASN A 331 9.03 -0.88 -9.11
C ASN A 331 7.55 -0.48 -9.12
N THR A 332 6.67 -1.37 -9.58
CA THR A 332 5.24 -1.11 -9.65
C THR A 332 4.54 -1.67 -8.43
N THR A 333 3.74 -0.83 -7.75
CA THR A 333 2.97 -1.27 -6.59
C THR A 333 1.90 -2.29 -7.00
N GLY A 334 1.85 -3.40 -6.27
CA GLY A 334 0.85 -4.45 -6.50
C GLY A 334 0.43 -5.11 -5.20
N VAL A 335 -0.32 -6.18 -5.36
CA VAL A 335 -0.67 -7.10 -4.29
C VAL A 335 -0.35 -8.52 -4.70
N LEU A 336 0.10 -9.29 -3.74
CA LEU A 336 0.23 -10.74 -3.80
C LEU A 336 -0.97 -11.31 -3.05
N PHE A 337 -1.70 -12.24 -3.64
CA PHE A 337 -2.74 -13.02 -2.96
C PHE A 337 -2.18 -14.40 -2.63
N LYS A 338 -2.53 -14.92 -1.45
CA LYS A 338 -2.35 -16.33 -1.11
C LYS A 338 -3.71 -17.04 -1.17
N ALA A 339 -3.73 -18.19 -1.81
CA ALA A 339 -4.89 -19.06 -1.84
C ALA A 339 -4.50 -20.52 -1.61
N THR A 340 -5.48 -21.32 -1.18
CA THR A 340 -5.35 -22.77 -0.97
C THR A 340 -6.38 -23.52 -1.80
N ALA A 341 -5.93 -24.51 -2.58
CA ALA A 341 -6.79 -25.45 -3.28
C ALA A 341 -7.36 -26.50 -2.32
N THR A 342 -8.57 -26.96 -2.60
CA THR A 342 -9.10 -28.23 -2.09
C THR A 342 -9.29 -29.17 -3.26
N LEU A 343 -8.73 -30.37 -3.15
CA LEU A 343 -8.87 -31.41 -4.16
C LEU A 343 -9.93 -32.43 -3.74
N SER A 344 -10.48 -33.14 -4.72
CA SER A 344 -11.41 -34.24 -4.47
C SER A 344 -10.76 -35.32 -3.61
N ALA A 345 -11.56 -35.91 -2.73
CA ALA A 345 -11.09 -36.93 -1.79
C ALA A 345 -10.25 -38.01 -2.49
N ASP A 346 -9.10 -38.33 -1.89
CA ASP A 346 -8.14 -39.34 -2.34
C ASP A 346 -7.50 -39.07 -3.71
N ALA A 347 -7.69 -37.90 -4.32
CA ALA A 347 -7.01 -37.55 -5.58
C ALA A 347 -5.54 -37.14 -5.37
N SER A 348 -5.24 -36.45 -4.27
CA SER A 348 -3.87 -36.11 -3.86
C SER A 348 -3.11 -37.35 -3.40
N ASP A 349 -1.82 -37.44 -3.74
CA ASP A 349 -0.91 -38.43 -3.14
C ASP A 349 -0.48 -38.11 -1.70
N LYS A 350 -0.81 -36.90 -1.22
CA LYS A 350 -0.62 -36.41 0.15
C LYS A 350 0.82 -36.31 0.62
N ILE A 351 1.80 -36.39 -0.29
CA ILE A 351 3.22 -36.38 0.06
C ILE A 351 3.63 -35.01 0.61
N ALA A 352 3.16 -33.94 -0.04
CA ALA A 352 3.44 -32.55 0.34
C ALA A 352 2.24 -31.85 0.99
N GLY A 353 1.35 -32.60 1.66
CA GLY A 353 0.14 -32.07 2.32
C GLY A 353 -1.16 -32.64 1.74
N GLU A 354 -2.27 -32.52 2.49
CA GLU A 354 -3.53 -33.20 2.15
C GLU A 354 -4.08 -32.81 0.77
N ASN A 355 -3.87 -31.56 0.35
CA ASN A 355 -4.34 -31.05 -0.94
C ASN A 355 -3.20 -30.79 -1.94
N CYS A 356 -2.02 -31.38 -1.74
CA CYS A 356 -0.89 -31.12 -2.63
C CYS A 356 -1.14 -31.58 -4.08
N PHE A 357 -0.49 -30.88 -5.00
CA PHE A 357 -0.45 -31.23 -6.42
C PHE A 357 0.83 -30.65 -7.06
N TYR A 358 1.08 -31.02 -8.31
CA TYR A 358 2.35 -30.78 -8.98
C TYR A 358 2.14 -30.09 -10.32
N GLY A 359 3.03 -29.17 -10.68
CA GLY A 359 3.05 -28.50 -11.98
C GLY A 359 4.29 -28.86 -12.79
N TYR A 360 4.13 -29.17 -14.07
CA TYR A 360 5.24 -29.43 -14.98
C TYR A 360 4.85 -29.05 -16.42
N ASN A 361 5.71 -28.31 -17.11
CA ASN A 361 5.47 -27.84 -18.49
C ASN A 361 4.08 -27.20 -18.72
N GLY A 362 3.60 -26.43 -17.73
CA GLY A 362 2.30 -25.74 -17.80
C GLY A 362 1.07 -26.65 -17.61
N GLN A 363 1.27 -27.90 -17.20
CA GLN A 363 0.20 -28.85 -16.83
C GLN A 363 0.26 -29.19 -15.34
N TYR A 364 -0.86 -29.64 -14.79
CA TYR A 364 -1.03 -29.87 -13.35
C TYR A 364 -1.55 -31.28 -13.07
N PHE A 365 -0.99 -31.91 -12.03
CA PHE A 365 -1.19 -33.33 -11.71
C PHE A 365 -1.45 -33.49 -10.21
N ALA A 366 -2.47 -34.27 -9.84
CA ALA A 366 -2.80 -34.51 -8.44
C ALA A 366 -1.81 -35.47 -7.72
N SER A 367 -0.96 -36.19 -8.46
CA SER A 367 0.06 -37.07 -7.91
C SER A 367 1.33 -37.11 -8.76
N LEU A 368 2.47 -37.44 -8.14
CA LEU A 368 3.72 -37.70 -8.86
C LEU A 368 3.58 -38.88 -9.84
N GLU A 369 2.73 -39.86 -9.54
CA GLU A 369 2.43 -40.99 -10.44
C GLU A 369 1.74 -40.52 -11.73
N ALA A 370 0.74 -39.63 -11.60
CA ALA A 370 0.07 -39.04 -12.76
C ALA A 370 1.02 -38.18 -13.60
N LEU A 371 1.91 -37.44 -12.94
CA LEU A 371 2.95 -36.65 -13.59
C LEU A 371 3.92 -37.54 -14.39
N GLN A 372 4.45 -38.61 -13.79
CA GLN A 372 5.35 -39.55 -14.50
C GLN A 372 4.64 -40.29 -15.63
N THR A 373 3.34 -40.59 -15.48
CA THR A 373 2.56 -41.24 -16.53
C THR A 373 2.50 -40.38 -17.80
N GLU A 374 2.31 -39.06 -17.65
CA GLU A 374 2.30 -38.13 -18.79
C GLU A 374 3.72 -37.79 -19.29
N TYR A 375 4.67 -37.68 -18.36
CA TYR A 375 6.08 -37.40 -18.64
C TYR A 375 7.00 -38.52 -18.10
N PRO A 376 7.16 -39.64 -18.82
CA PRO A 376 7.89 -40.82 -18.33
C PRO A 376 9.33 -40.59 -17.89
N SER A 377 10.00 -39.56 -18.43
CA SER A 377 11.40 -39.23 -18.12
C SER A 377 11.57 -38.16 -17.05
N VAL A 378 10.49 -37.69 -16.41
CA VAL A 378 10.57 -36.57 -15.45
C VAL A 378 11.42 -36.89 -14.22
N PHE A 379 11.46 -38.16 -13.81
CA PHE A 379 12.23 -38.66 -12.66
C PHE A 379 13.41 -39.57 -13.08
N ASP A 380 13.76 -39.60 -14.36
CA ASP A 380 14.84 -40.44 -14.90
C ASP A 380 16.19 -40.04 -14.26
N ASP A 381 16.83 -41.00 -13.59
CA ASP A 381 18.13 -40.81 -12.94
C ASP A 381 19.32 -41.13 -13.87
N ASN A 382 19.06 -41.40 -15.15
CA ASN A 382 19.99 -41.82 -16.19
C ASN A 382 20.76 -43.10 -15.84
N ASN A 383 20.17 -43.98 -15.03
CA ASN A 383 20.75 -45.26 -14.66
C ASN A 383 19.97 -46.42 -15.31
N ASP A 384 20.60 -47.11 -16.27
CA ASP A 384 19.98 -48.23 -17.00
C ASP A 384 19.57 -49.45 -16.13
N GLN A 385 19.82 -49.41 -14.80
CA GLN A 385 19.46 -50.46 -13.84
C GLN A 385 18.19 -50.17 -13.03
N THR A 386 17.69 -48.93 -13.07
CA THR A 386 16.43 -48.51 -12.46
C THR A 386 15.32 -48.55 -13.50
N ASP A 387 14.11 -48.87 -13.06
CA ASP A 387 12.91 -48.75 -13.90
C ASP A 387 12.04 -47.59 -13.41
N ALA A 388 11.07 -47.18 -14.22
CA ALA A 388 10.20 -46.05 -13.91
C ALA A 388 9.51 -46.19 -12.54
N ALA A 389 9.20 -47.41 -12.10
CA ALA A 389 8.58 -47.63 -10.79
C ALA A 389 9.58 -47.38 -9.63
N ALA A 390 10.83 -47.79 -9.79
CA ALA A 390 11.90 -47.48 -8.85
C ALA A 390 12.21 -45.98 -8.79
N GLU A 391 12.24 -45.31 -9.94
CA GLU A 391 12.47 -43.85 -10.05
C GLU A 391 11.34 -43.05 -9.39
N LEU A 392 10.08 -43.41 -9.66
CA LEU A 392 8.93 -42.79 -9.01
C LEU A 392 8.99 -42.96 -7.49
N LYS A 393 9.32 -44.18 -7.03
CA LYS A 393 9.44 -44.46 -5.60
C LYS A 393 10.55 -43.63 -4.96
N ALA A 394 11.69 -43.48 -5.63
CA ALA A 394 12.78 -42.63 -5.17
C ALA A 394 12.36 -41.16 -5.07
N ALA A 395 11.69 -40.61 -6.09
CA ALA A 395 11.19 -39.23 -6.06
C ALA A 395 10.15 -39.01 -4.94
N GLN A 396 9.25 -39.97 -4.71
CA GLN A 396 8.28 -39.92 -3.60
C GLN A 396 8.98 -39.93 -2.23
N ASP A 397 10.00 -40.77 -2.05
CA ASP A 397 10.75 -40.87 -0.80
C ASP A 397 11.60 -39.60 -0.56
N GLU A 398 12.21 -39.05 -1.61
CA GLU A 398 12.94 -37.76 -1.57
C GLU A 398 12.03 -36.62 -1.14
N LEU A 399 10.86 -36.46 -1.77
CA LEU A 399 9.93 -35.40 -1.40
C LEU A 399 9.36 -35.59 0.01
N THR A 400 9.06 -36.83 0.41
CA THR A 400 8.61 -37.14 1.78
C THR A 400 9.65 -36.71 2.81
N ALA A 401 10.92 -37.04 2.58
CA ALA A 401 12.02 -36.67 3.47
C ALA A 401 12.25 -35.14 3.48
N ALA A 402 12.15 -34.49 2.32
CA ALA A 402 12.29 -33.05 2.17
C ALA A 402 11.22 -32.25 2.92
N VAL A 403 9.95 -32.69 2.85
CA VAL A 403 8.84 -32.09 3.59
C VAL A 403 9.00 -32.30 5.10
N ALA A 404 9.48 -33.47 5.51
CA ALA A 404 9.70 -33.80 6.92
C ALA A 404 10.95 -33.13 7.51
N GLY A 405 11.91 -32.71 6.68
CA GLY A 405 13.20 -32.14 7.09
C GLY A 405 14.08 -33.15 7.85
N THR A 406 14.01 -34.44 7.50
CA THR A 406 14.58 -35.52 8.34
C THR A 406 15.97 -36.01 7.96
N GLU A 407 16.52 -35.64 6.79
CA GLU A 407 17.76 -36.22 6.26
C GLU A 407 18.78 -35.12 5.87
N GLU A 408 19.63 -34.72 6.82
CA GLU A 408 20.61 -33.63 6.62
C GLU A 408 21.70 -33.95 5.57
N ASP A 409 21.94 -35.24 5.29
CA ASP A 409 22.98 -35.74 4.36
C ASP A 409 22.42 -36.19 3.00
N ALA A 410 21.12 -36.01 2.72
CA ALA A 410 20.51 -36.38 1.44
C ALA A 410 20.85 -35.40 0.30
N ASP A 411 20.77 -35.84 -0.96
CA ASP A 411 20.91 -34.96 -2.12
C ASP A 411 19.70 -34.01 -2.28
N VAL A 412 18.53 -34.42 -1.80
CA VAL A 412 17.30 -33.62 -1.72
C VAL A 412 16.92 -33.46 -0.25
N LYS A 413 17.10 -32.26 0.31
CA LYS A 413 16.89 -31.98 1.75
C LYS A 413 15.67 -31.12 2.01
N THR A 414 15.29 -30.33 1.01
CA THR A 414 14.22 -29.35 1.08
C THR A 414 13.33 -29.47 -0.15
N VAL A 415 12.11 -28.92 -0.08
CA VAL A 415 11.22 -28.87 -1.25
C VAL A 415 11.85 -28.03 -2.37
N SER A 416 12.67 -27.03 -2.03
CA SER A 416 13.48 -26.26 -2.97
C SER A 416 14.43 -27.18 -3.78
N ASP A 417 15.16 -28.08 -3.11
CA ASP A 417 16.03 -29.07 -3.78
C ASP A 417 15.24 -29.96 -4.74
N PHE A 418 14.03 -30.37 -4.34
CA PHE A 418 13.15 -31.18 -5.19
C PHE A 418 12.68 -30.39 -6.43
N ARG A 419 12.25 -29.14 -6.24
CA ARG A 419 11.83 -28.23 -7.33
C ARG A 419 12.94 -28.09 -8.36
N VAL A 420 14.18 -27.82 -7.93
CA VAL A 420 15.30 -27.60 -8.86
C VAL A 420 15.80 -28.88 -9.51
N LYS A 421 15.82 -30.01 -8.78
CA LYS A 421 16.30 -31.30 -9.31
C LYS A 421 15.42 -31.79 -10.46
N TYR A 422 14.09 -31.71 -10.31
CA TYR A 422 13.14 -32.26 -11.29
C TYR A 422 12.46 -31.20 -12.16
N LEU A 423 12.71 -29.92 -11.89
CA LEU A 423 11.98 -28.80 -12.51
C LEU A 423 10.45 -28.90 -12.33
N VAL A 424 10.02 -29.43 -11.19
CA VAL A 424 8.62 -29.64 -10.84
C VAL A 424 8.17 -28.57 -9.85
N ARG A 425 7.07 -27.89 -10.15
CA ARG A 425 6.38 -27.00 -9.20
C ARG A 425 5.66 -27.85 -8.15
N VAL A 426 5.83 -27.53 -6.88
CA VAL A 426 5.27 -28.30 -5.75
C VAL A 426 4.32 -27.39 -4.96
N PHE A 427 3.02 -27.61 -5.12
CA PHE A 427 1.98 -26.86 -4.40
C PHE A 427 1.73 -27.52 -3.05
N GLU A 428 2.55 -27.18 -2.06
CA GLU A 428 2.50 -27.71 -0.70
C GLU A 428 1.12 -27.40 -0.07
N ASP A 429 0.40 -28.45 0.35
CA ASP A 429 -1.01 -28.40 0.81
C ASP A 429 -1.95 -27.55 -0.07
N GLY A 430 -1.67 -27.51 -1.38
CA GLY A 430 -2.46 -26.76 -2.34
C GLY A 430 -2.29 -25.23 -2.24
N VAL A 431 -1.28 -24.73 -1.52
CA VAL A 431 -0.94 -23.31 -1.45
C VAL A 431 -0.47 -22.83 -2.82
N MET A 432 -1.01 -21.68 -3.26
CA MET A 432 -0.61 -21.00 -4.48
C MET A 432 -0.73 -19.49 -4.35
N TYR A 433 -0.02 -18.78 -5.23
CA TYR A 433 0.09 -17.33 -5.19
C TYR A 433 -0.37 -16.68 -6.50
N TYR A 434 -0.93 -15.48 -6.36
CA TYR A 434 -1.40 -14.67 -7.49
C TYR A 434 -0.96 -13.21 -7.36
N THR A 435 -0.33 -12.68 -8.39
CA THR A 435 0.11 -11.28 -8.43
C THR A 435 -0.90 -10.42 -9.17
N HIS A 436 -1.18 -9.23 -8.63
CA HIS A 436 -1.95 -8.21 -9.32
C HIS A 436 -1.30 -6.83 -9.12
N TYR A 437 -0.81 -6.22 -10.19
CA TYR A 437 -0.33 -4.84 -10.17
C TYR A 437 -1.50 -3.88 -10.30
N ILE A 438 -1.46 -2.81 -9.50
CA ILE A 438 -2.56 -1.85 -9.43
C ILE A 438 -2.49 -0.93 -10.64
N GLU A 439 -3.59 -0.84 -11.38
CA GLU A 439 -3.79 0.11 -12.47
C GLU A 439 -4.78 1.18 -12.02
N ASP A 440 -4.40 2.46 -12.13
CA ASP A 440 -5.28 3.55 -11.77
C ASP A 440 -6.39 3.71 -12.82
N GLN A 441 -7.65 3.75 -12.37
CA GLN A 441 -8.81 3.82 -13.26
C GLN A 441 -9.25 5.27 -13.56
N ASN A 442 -8.65 6.28 -12.91
CA ASN A 442 -9.03 7.68 -13.04
C ASN A 442 -8.14 8.46 -14.01
N TYR A 443 -6.90 8.01 -14.23
CA TYR A 443 -5.92 8.71 -15.05
C TYR A 443 -5.44 7.89 -16.25
N THR A 444 -5.20 8.59 -17.35
CA THR A 444 -4.67 8.03 -18.60
C THR A 444 -3.47 8.82 -19.07
N ALA A 445 -2.60 8.14 -19.82
CA ALA A 445 -1.48 8.75 -20.53
C ALA A 445 -1.41 8.21 -21.97
N ALA A 446 -0.76 8.98 -22.85
CA ALA A 446 -0.53 8.56 -24.22
C ALA A 446 0.54 7.45 -24.27
N ASN A 447 0.19 6.30 -24.84
CA ASN A 447 1.18 5.26 -25.14
C ASN A 447 1.98 5.59 -26.42
N SER A 448 2.86 4.67 -26.84
CA SER A 448 3.71 4.81 -28.04
C SER A 448 2.92 4.99 -29.36
N GLU A 449 1.65 4.62 -29.39
CA GLU A 449 0.73 4.81 -30.53
C GLU A 449 -0.12 6.08 -30.41
N ASN A 450 0.15 6.95 -29.41
CA ASN A 450 -0.66 8.12 -29.03
C ASN A 450 -2.10 7.80 -28.61
N LYS A 451 -2.37 6.56 -28.17
CA LYS A 451 -3.66 6.19 -27.58
C LYS A 451 -3.63 6.49 -26.09
N GLN A 452 -4.71 7.07 -25.58
CA GLN A 452 -4.90 7.24 -24.14
C GLN A 452 -5.25 5.89 -23.54
N VAL A 453 -4.41 5.42 -22.62
CA VAL A 453 -4.59 4.17 -21.88
C VAL A 453 -4.36 4.43 -20.39
N LEU A 454 -4.97 3.61 -19.55
CA LEU A 454 -4.71 3.60 -18.12
C LEU A 454 -3.24 3.18 -17.87
N TYR A 455 -2.72 3.51 -16.69
CA TYR A 455 -1.35 3.17 -16.34
C TYR A 455 -1.25 2.69 -14.90
N ASN A 456 -0.20 1.92 -14.62
CA ASN A 456 0.05 1.41 -13.28
C ASN A 456 0.53 2.54 -12.37
N ALA A 457 -0.33 2.91 -11.43
CA ALA A 457 0.00 3.88 -10.42
C ALA A 457 -0.91 3.70 -9.21
N VAL A 458 -0.38 4.11 -8.06
CA VAL A 458 -1.16 4.27 -6.84
C VAL A 458 -1.16 5.75 -6.48
N MET A 459 -2.34 6.33 -6.29
CA MET A 459 -2.56 7.73 -6.00
C MET A 459 -2.82 7.92 -4.50
N ARG A 460 -2.24 8.96 -3.90
CA ARG A 460 -2.55 9.32 -2.52
C ARG A 460 -4.04 9.66 -2.35
N ASN A 461 -4.58 9.52 -1.14
CA ASN A 461 -5.97 9.82 -0.80
C ASN A 461 -7.01 9.09 -1.69
N THR A 462 -6.67 7.89 -2.13
CA THR A 462 -7.49 7.06 -3.02
C THR A 462 -7.68 5.67 -2.44
N ILE A 463 -8.88 5.11 -2.61
CA ILE A 463 -9.20 3.72 -2.26
C ILE A 463 -9.21 2.88 -3.54
N TYR A 464 -8.39 1.84 -3.58
CA TYR A 464 -8.39 0.81 -4.61
C TYR A 464 -9.12 -0.42 -4.07
N GLY A 465 -10.38 -0.59 -4.48
CA GLY A 465 -11.22 -1.73 -4.13
C GLY A 465 -11.03 -2.87 -5.11
N LEU A 466 -10.28 -3.90 -4.72
CA LEU A 466 -10.03 -5.07 -5.54
C LEU A 466 -11.10 -6.14 -5.30
N THR A 467 -11.79 -6.55 -6.36
CA THR A 467 -12.77 -7.65 -6.33
C THR A 467 -12.28 -8.80 -7.18
N VAL A 468 -11.97 -9.94 -6.57
CA VAL A 468 -11.64 -11.16 -7.32
C VAL A 468 -12.92 -11.78 -7.87
N GLN A 469 -13.06 -11.75 -9.19
CA GLN A 469 -14.24 -12.25 -9.91
C GLN A 469 -14.06 -13.71 -10.37
N SER A 470 -12.85 -14.06 -10.80
CA SER A 470 -12.57 -15.42 -11.28
C SER A 470 -11.08 -15.78 -11.24
N VAL A 471 -10.82 -17.09 -11.18
CA VAL A 471 -9.49 -17.69 -11.35
C VAL A 471 -9.40 -18.29 -12.75
N LYS A 472 -8.60 -17.65 -13.59
CA LYS A 472 -8.39 -18.03 -15.00
C LYS A 472 -7.34 -19.12 -15.16
N ASN A 473 -6.37 -19.18 -14.25
CA ASN A 473 -5.32 -20.20 -14.24
C ASN A 473 -4.93 -20.57 -12.81
N ILE A 474 -4.42 -21.78 -12.59
CA ILE A 474 -3.74 -22.14 -11.34
C ILE A 474 -2.55 -21.17 -11.14
N GLY A 475 -2.39 -20.68 -9.91
CA GLY A 475 -1.33 -19.74 -9.55
C GLY A 475 0.06 -20.37 -9.51
N ASP A 476 1.02 -19.65 -8.92
CA ASP A 476 2.39 -20.10 -8.75
C ASP A 476 2.58 -20.82 -7.40
N ASP A 477 3.48 -21.80 -7.36
CA ASP A 477 3.79 -22.57 -6.15
C ASP A 477 4.72 -21.82 -5.19
N VAL A 478 5.40 -20.79 -5.69
CA VAL A 478 6.16 -19.81 -4.90
C VAL A 478 5.75 -18.40 -5.33
N PRO A 479 5.83 -17.38 -4.46
CA PRO A 479 5.53 -16.00 -4.84
C PRO A 479 6.31 -15.51 -6.06
N GLY A 480 5.60 -14.90 -7.02
CA GLY A 480 6.16 -14.43 -8.29
C GLY A 480 6.31 -15.52 -9.35
N GLY A 481 6.40 -16.80 -8.96
CA GLY A 481 6.79 -17.86 -9.88
C GLY A 481 8.29 -17.84 -10.16
N TRP A 482 8.79 -18.93 -10.74
CA TRP A 482 10.23 -19.15 -10.88
C TRP A 482 10.63 -19.80 -12.20
N ASN A 483 9.69 -20.15 -13.08
CA ASN A 483 10.03 -20.74 -14.37
C ASN A 483 9.07 -20.27 -15.48
N PRO A 484 9.42 -19.18 -16.20
CA PRO A 484 10.57 -18.30 -15.92
C PRO A 484 10.41 -17.54 -14.60
N ASP A 485 11.53 -17.18 -13.97
CA ASP A 485 11.58 -16.30 -12.80
C ASP A 485 11.09 -14.88 -13.13
N VAL A 486 10.57 -14.19 -12.12
CA VAL A 486 10.25 -12.77 -12.17
C VAL A 486 11.54 -11.97 -12.06
N ASP A 487 12.01 -11.48 -13.21
CA ASP A 487 13.03 -10.45 -13.24
C ASP A 487 12.41 -9.10 -12.85
N PRO A 488 12.84 -8.47 -11.74
CA PRO A 488 12.34 -7.17 -11.32
C PRO A 488 12.54 -6.05 -12.34
N GLU A 489 13.52 -6.17 -13.24
CA GLU A 489 13.86 -5.16 -14.27
C GLU A 489 13.09 -5.38 -15.59
N GLU A 490 12.34 -6.48 -15.71
CA GLU A 490 11.49 -6.72 -16.88
C GLU A 490 10.16 -5.96 -16.76
N PRO A 491 9.58 -5.52 -17.89
CA PRO A 491 8.24 -4.93 -17.91
C PRO A 491 7.21 -5.88 -17.30
N ILE A 492 6.14 -5.33 -16.74
CA ILE A 492 5.01 -6.13 -16.29
C ILE A 492 4.43 -6.91 -17.48
N ASP A 493 4.65 -8.21 -17.46
CA ASP A 493 4.02 -9.20 -18.33
C ASP A 493 3.55 -10.39 -17.47
N VAL A 494 2.75 -10.08 -16.42
CA VAL A 494 2.25 -11.12 -15.52
C VAL A 494 1.16 -11.95 -16.21
N PRO A 495 1.20 -13.29 -16.08
CA PRO A 495 0.13 -14.14 -16.58
C PRO A 495 -1.21 -13.73 -15.99
N ASN A 496 -2.24 -13.70 -16.83
CA ASN A 496 -3.62 -13.44 -16.39
C ASN A 496 -4.13 -14.62 -15.55
N TYR A 497 -3.75 -14.68 -14.28
CA TYR A 497 -4.21 -15.70 -13.34
C TYR A 497 -5.57 -15.38 -12.76
N LEU A 498 -5.78 -14.13 -12.36
CA LEU A 498 -7.02 -13.65 -11.77
C LEU A 498 -7.68 -12.63 -12.71
N GLN A 499 -9.01 -12.66 -12.73
CA GLN A 499 -9.78 -11.50 -13.14
C GLN A 499 -10.12 -10.70 -11.88
N VAL A 500 -9.44 -9.58 -11.71
CA VAL A 500 -9.66 -8.63 -10.62
C VAL A 500 -10.33 -7.40 -11.20
N GLU A 501 -11.49 -7.05 -10.66
CA GLU A 501 -12.12 -5.75 -10.91
C GLU A 501 -11.58 -4.75 -9.89
N CYS A 502 -11.11 -3.60 -10.37
CA CYS A 502 -10.59 -2.52 -9.53
C CYS A 502 -11.56 -1.34 -9.58
N GLU A 503 -12.20 -1.04 -8.44
CA GLU A 503 -12.96 0.19 -8.25
C GLU A 503 -12.03 1.23 -7.59
N VAL A 504 -11.94 2.43 -8.17
CA VAL A 504 -11.04 3.49 -7.68
C VAL A 504 -11.85 4.68 -7.20
N ASN A 505 -12.04 4.73 -5.88
CA ASN A 505 -12.94 5.69 -5.26
C ASN A 505 -12.16 6.78 -4.52
N PRO A 506 -12.60 8.05 -4.60
CA PRO A 506 -12.09 9.11 -3.74
C PRO A 506 -12.19 8.71 -2.27
N TRP A 507 -11.13 8.87 -1.49
CA TRP A 507 -11.19 8.59 -0.05
C TRP A 507 -11.75 9.78 0.72
N VAL A 508 -13.07 9.87 0.72
CA VAL A 508 -13.81 10.98 1.30
C VAL A 508 -13.86 10.85 2.82
N LEU A 509 -13.84 11.97 3.54
CA LEU A 509 -14.11 11.96 4.99
C LEU A 509 -15.61 11.86 5.23
N SER A 510 -16.04 10.89 6.02
CA SER A 510 -17.41 10.87 6.56
C SER A 510 -17.66 12.18 7.32
N ASN A 511 -18.79 12.83 7.02
CA ASN A 511 -19.25 14.06 7.67
C ASN A 511 -19.14 13.97 9.21
N TYR A 512 -18.61 15.02 9.84
CA TYR A 512 -18.61 15.16 11.30
C TYR A 512 -20.06 15.26 11.80
N ASN A 513 -20.60 14.19 12.38
CA ASN A 513 -21.78 14.30 13.24
C ASN A 513 -21.37 14.99 14.54
N VAL A 514 -21.52 16.32 14.59
CA VAL A 514 -21.47 17.08 15.85
C VAL A 514 -22.64 16.61 16.71
N THR A 515 -22.36 15.74 17.68
CA THR A 515 -23.33 15.48 18.75
C THR A 515 -23.21 16.64 19.74
N LEU A 516 -24.13 17.59 19.66
CA LEU A 516 -24.30 18.60 20.70
C LEU A 516 -24.69 17.88 22.01
N GLN A 517 -23.93 18.11 23.08
CA GLN A 517 -24.38 17.83 24.45
C GLN A 517 -25.10 19.04 25.04
#